data_AF-A0A531JEF7-F1
#
_entry.id   AF-A0A531JEF7-F1
#
_cell.length_a   1.000
_cell.length_b   1.000
_cell.length_c   1.000
_cell.angle_alpha   90.00
_cell.angle_beta   90.00
_cell.angle_gamma   90.00
#
_symmetry.space_group_name_H-M   'P 1'
#
loop_
_entity.id
_entity.type
_entity.pdbx_description
1 polymer ?
#
loop_
_entity_poly.entity_id
_entity_poly.type
_entity_poly.pdbx_seq_one_letter_code
_entity_poly.pdbx_strand_id
1 'polypeptide(L)'
;AWGTALAGLPMALGAFLAGLMLAGTEYRHQIEADIRPVRGVLLGLFFISIGMLVDVGVVLPLLHWILLVAVALIAVKALLILGLCTAFGLPLPLAASAGLHLA
;
A
#
# COMPACT_ATOMS: atom_id res chain seq x y z
N ALA A 1 13.41 12.26 -10.98
CA ALA A 1 12.35 11.87 -11.94
C ALA A 1 12.83 11.96 -13.40
N TRP A 2 13.22 13.13 -13.92
CA TRP A 2 13.64 13.26 -15.32
C TRP A 2 14.84 12.37 -15.71
N GLY A 3 15.84 12.23 -14.82
CA GLY A 3 16.99 11.35 -15.04
C GLY A 3 16.65 9.85 -15.14
N THR A 4 15.60 9.37 -14.43
CA THR A 4 15.16 7.97 -14.56
C THR A 4 14.40 7.73 -15.86
N ALA A 5 13.65 8.72 -16.36
CA ALA A 5 12.98 8.61 -17.65
C ALA A 5 13.98 8.50 -18.81
N LEU A 6 15.09 9.25 -18.76
CA LEU A 6 16.17 9.15 -19.74
C LEU A 6 16.87 7.78 -19.71
N ALA A 7 16.87 7.12 -18.54
CA ALA A 7 17.43 5.78 -18.34
C ALA A 7 16.42 4.64 -18.66
N GLY A 8 15.21 4.95 -19.14
CA GLY A 8 14.17 3.96 -19.42
C GLY A 8 13.51 3.35 -18.16
N LEU A 9 13.72 3.95 -16.99
CA LEU A 9 13.18 3.50 -15.71
C LEU A 9 11.86 4.21 -15.39
N PRO A 10 10.96 3.59 -14.58
CA PRO A 10 9.70 4.21 -14.20
C PRO A 10 9.90 5.57 -13.52
N MET A 11 9.13 6.57 -13.93
CA MET A 11 9.15 7.91 -13.31
C MET A 11 8.92 7.87 -11.79
N ALA A 12 8.12 6.89 -11.33
CA ALA A 12 7.87 6.65 -9.90
C ALA A 12 9.16 6.36 -9.11
N LEU A 13 10.11 5.62 -9.69
CA LEU A 13 11.40 5.32 -9.06
C LEU A 13 12.22 6.59 -8.84
N GLY A 14 12.23 7.49 -9.83
CA GLY A 14 12.92 8.77 -9.73
C GLY A 14 12.26 9.79 -8.79
N ALA A 15 10.96 9.62 -8.48
CA ALA A 15 10.27 10.39 -7.45
C ALA A 15 10.55 9.81 -6.05
N PHE A 16 10.55 8.48 -5.93
CA PHE A 16 10.93 7.77 -4.70
C PHE A 16 12.36 8.12 -4.25
N LEU A 17 13.33 8.10 -5.18
CA LEU A 17 14.72 8.43 -4.89
C LEU A 17 14.89 9.89 -4.42
N ALA A 18 14.18 10.82 -5.04
CA ALA A 18 14.18 12.22 -4.61
C ALA A 18 13.65 12.35 -3.17
N GLY A 19 12.58 11.62 -2.84
CA GLY A 19 12.03 11.53 -1.49
C GLY A 19 13.05 10.98 -0.48
N LEU A 20 13.81 9.94 -0.84
CA LEU A 20 14.87 9.39 0.01
C LEU A 20 15.99 10.41 0.28
N MET A 21 16.42 11.16 -0.74
CA MET A 21 17.44 12.19 -0.57
C MET A 21 16.94 13.32 0.34
N LEU A 22 15.68 13.73 0.21
CA LEU A 22 15.06 14.77 1.03
C LEU A 22 14.84 14.33 2.48
N ALA A 23 14.55 13.04 2.70
CA ALA A 23 14.30 12.47 4.02
C ALA A 23 15.52 12.54 4.96
N GLY A 24 16.74 12.61 4.43
CA GLY A 24 17.98 12.74 5.23
C GLY A 24 18.35 14.17 5.61
N THR A 25 17.59 15.18 5.19
CA THR A 25 17.92 16.60 5.39
C THR A 25 17.29 17.18 6.66
N GLU A 26 17.85 18.28 7.16
CA GLU A 26 17.29 19.08 8.27
C GLU A 26 15.83 19.52 8.00
N TYR A 27 15.45 19.62 6.72
CA TYR A 27 14.12 20.02 6.26
C TYR A 27 13.08 18.88 6.25
N ARG A 28 13.44 17.65 6.64
CA ARG A 28 12.52 16.49 6.66
C ARG A 28 11.17 16.80 7.31
N HIS A 29 11.18 17.44 8.48
CA HIS A 29 9.96 17.71 9.24
C HIS A 29 9.05 18.74 8.55
N GLN A 30 9.64 19.76 7.93
CA GLN A 30 8.89 20.77 7.16
C GLN A 30 8.29 20.12 5.91
N ILE A 31 9.08 19.36 5.17
CA ILE A 31 8.63 18.63 3.98
C ILE A 31 7.50 17.64 4.33
N GLU A 32 7.59 16.95 5.46
CA GLU A 32 6.54 16.04 5.91
C GLU A 32 5.24 16.81 6.23
N ALA A 33 5.33 17.96 6.90
CA ALA A 33 4.18 18.80 7.19
C ALA A 33 3.51 19.30 5.90
N ASP A 34 4.30 19.67 4.89
CA ASP A 34 3.81 20.17 3.60
C ASP A 34 3.18 19.06 2.72
N ILE A 35 3.69 17.83 2.79
CA ILE A 35 3.20 16.70 1.97
C ILE A 35 1.96 16.03 2.60
N ARG A 36 1.83 16.03 3.94
CA ARG A 36 0.67 15.47 4.66
C ARG A 36 -0.69 15.83 4.01
N PRO A 37 -1.01 17.11 3.72
CA PRO A 37 -2.29 17.46 3.11
C PRO A 37 -2.46 16.89 1.70
N VAL A 38 -1.38 16.86 0.90
CA VAL A 38 -1.42 16.35 -0.48
C VAL A 38 -1.67 14.84 -0.50
N ARG A 39 -1.17 14.09 0.48
CA ARG A 39 -1.38 12.64 0.58
C ARG A 39 -2.86 12.27 0.58
N GLY A 40 -3.68 13.02 1.31
CA GLY A 40 -5.13 12.80 1.35
C GLY A 40 -5.79 13.03 -0.01
N VAL A 41 -5.42 14.12 -0.69
CA VAL A 41 -5.93 14.47 -2.03
C VAL A 41 -5.52 13.41 -3.07
N LEU A 42 -4.25 12.98 -3.06
CA LEU A 42 -3.76 11.94 -3.96
C LEU A 42 -4.46 10.60 -3.74
N LEU A 43 -4.71 10.23 -2.48
CA LEU A 43 -5.46 9.02 -2.15
C LEU A 43 -6.90 9.11 -2.65
N GLY A 44 -7.56 10.26 -2.46
CA GLY A 44 -8.89 10.52 -3.00
C GLY A 44 -8.93 10.42 -4.53
N LEU A 45 -7.96 11.05 -5.22
CA LEU A 45 -7.85 11.00 -6.67
C LEU A 45 -7.59 9.58 -7.20
N PHE A 46 -6.77 8.80 -6.49
CA PHE A 46 -6.51 7.39 -6.80
C PHE A 46 -7.80 6.56 -6.70
N PHE A 47 -8.58 6.74 -5.63
CA PHE A 47 -9.85 6.04 -5.47
C PHE A 47 -10.90 6.47 -6.50
N ILE A 48 -11.00 7.75 -6.82
CA ILE A 48 -11.89 8.23 -7.89
C ILE A 48 -11.49 7.61 -9.23
N SER A 49 -10.20 7.65 -9.56
CA SER A 49 -9.69 7.12 -10.82
C SER A 49 -9.99 5.62 -10.94
N ILE A 50 -9.55 4.81 -9.97
CA ILE A 50 -9.80 3.36 -10.00
C ILE A 50 -11.30 3.05 -9.95
N GLY A 51 -12.06 3.78 -9.14
CA GLY A 51 -13.52 3.61 -9.06
C GLY A 51 -14.22 3.86 -10.39
N MET A 52 -13.76 4.83 -11.18
CA MET A 52 -14.28 5.09 -12.52
C MET A 52 -13.94 4.00 -13.54
N LEU A 53 -12.87 3.23 -13.31
CA LEU A 53 -12.54 2.06 -14.16
C LEU A 53 -13.44 0.86 -13.88
N VAL A 54 -14.19 0.85 -12.77
CA VAL A 54 -15.02 -0.30 -12.37
C VAL A 54 -16.39 -0.25 -13.07
N ASP A 55 -16.65 -1.26 -13.91
CA ASP A 55 -17.97 -1.47 -14.52
C ASP A 55 -18.86 -2.33 -13.62
N VAL A 56 -19.92 -1.73 -13.08
CA VAL A 56 -20.88 -2.40 -12.18
C VAL A 56 -21.57 -3.59 -12.86
N GLY A 57 -21.81 -3.53 -14.17
CA GLY A 57 -22.44 -4.61 -14.93
C GLY A 57 -21.59 -5.87 -15.00
N VAL A 58 -20.26 -5.72 -14.99
CA VAL A 58 -19.30 -6.84 -14.94
C VAL A 58 -19.04 -7.31 -13.52
N VAL A 59 -19.07 -6.41 -12.54
CA VAL A 59 -18.82 -6.73 -11.12
C VAL A 59 -19.92 -7.59 -10.51
N LEU A 60 -21.20 -7.29 -10.79
CA LEU A 60 -22.35 -8.03 -10.24
C LEU A 60 -22.27 -9.55 -10.42
N PRO A 61 -22.04 -10.09 -11.64
CA PRO A 61 -21.91 -11.54 -11.83
C PRO A 61 -20.61 -12.11 -11.23
N LEU A 62 -19.53 -11.32 -11.18
CA LEU A 62 -18.24 -11.76 -10.62
C LEU A 62 -18.11 -11.50 -9.12
N LEU A 63 -19.15 -10.97 -8.46
CA LEU A 63 -19.08 -10.52 -7.08
C LEU A 63 -18.61 -11.61 -6.12
N HIS A 64 -19.04 -12.86 -6.37
CA HIS A 64 -18.60 -14.01 -5.58
C HIS A 64 -17.10 -14.30 -5.75
N TRP A 65 -16.54 -14.15 -6.96
CA TRP A 65 -15.12 -14.33 -7.22
C TRP A 65 -14.30 -13.20 -6.60
N ILE A 66 -14.79 -11.96 -6.72
CA ILE A 66 -14.15 -10.79 -6.10
C ILE A 66 -14.08 -10.97 -4.58
N LEU A 67 -15.19 -11.37 -3.96
CA LEU A 67 -15.24 -11.63 -2.53
C LEU A 67 -14.31 -12.77 -2.12
N LEU A 68 -14.30 -13.88 -2.88
CA LEU A 68 -13.42 -15.02 -2.61
C LEU A 68 -11.94 -14.61 -2.68
N VAL A 69 -11.54 -13.87 -3.71
CA VAL A 69 -10.16 -13.39 -3.86
C VAL A 69 -9.79 -12.40 -2.76
N ALA A 70 -10.70 -11.50 -2.39
CA ALA A 70 -10.48 -10.55 -1.30
C ALA A 70 -10.26 -11.28 0.04
N VAL A 71 -11.15 -12.22 0.40
CA VAL A 71 -11.02 -13.02 1.63
C VAL A 71 -9.76 -13.87 1.60
N ALA A 72 -9.45 -14.52 0.47
CA ALA A 72 -8.24 -15.31 0.31
C ALA A 72 -6.98 -14.46 0.51
N LEU A 73 -6.94 -13.24 -0.05
CA LEU A 73 -5.81 -12.33 0.08
C LEU A 73 -5.61 -11.88 1.54
N ILE A 74 -6.70 -11.52 2.23
CA ILE A 74 -6.67 -11.18 3.67
C ILE A 74 -6.17 -12.37 4.48
N ALA A 75 -6.69 -13.57 4.21
CA ALA A 75 -6.29 -14.80 4.91
C ALA A 75 -4.80 -15.14 4.68
N VAL A 76 -4.31 -15.02 3.44
CA VAL A 76 -2.89 -15.24 3.11
C VAL A 76 -2.02 -14.24 3.86
N LYS A 77 -2.38 -12.96 3.87
CA LYS A 77 -1.64 -11.92 4.59
C LYS A 77 -1.62 -12.18 6.10
N ALA A 78 -2.76 -12.54 6.68
CA ALA A 78 -2.86 -12.91 8.10
C ALA A 78 -1.99 -14.13 8.44
N LEU A 79 -2.04 -15.18 7.62
CA LEU A 79 -1.23 -16.39 7.80
C LEU A 79 0.27 -16.13 7.67
N LEU A 80 0.68 -15.28 6.71
CA LEU A 80 2.07 -14.86 6.57
C LEU A 80 2.56 -14.13 7.82
N ILE A 81 1.78 -13.20 8.36
CA ILE A 81 2.13 -12.46 9.58
C ILE A 81 2.19 -13.41 10.78
N LEU A 82 1.20 -14.29 10.94
CA LEU A 82 1.18 -15.33 11.97
C LEU A 82 2.41 -16.24 11.89
N GLY A 83 2.75 -16.73 10.70
CA GLY A 83 3.90 -17.59 10.45
C GLY A 83 5.22 -16.89 10.75
N LEU A 84 5.36 -15.63 10.35
CA LEU A 84 6.53 -14.82 10.67
C LEU A 84 6.64 -14.59 12.18
N CYS A 85 5.58 -14.13 12.84
CA CYS A 85 5.59 -13.86 14.28
C CYS A 85 5.91 -15.11 15.11
N THR A 86 5.36 -16.26 14.75
CA THR A 86 5.65 -17.54 15.43
C THR A 86 7.09 -18.01 15.17
N ALA A 87 7.62 -17.82 13.96
CA ALA A 87 9.03 -18.11 13.65
C ALA A 87 10.01 -17.22 14.44
N PHE A 88 9.62 -15.98 14.75
CA PHE A 88 10.38 -15.07 15.62
C PHE A 88 10.17 -15.31 17.13
N GLY A 89 9.41 -16.35 17.52
CA GLY A 89 9.23 -16.74 18.92
C GLY A 89 8.21 -15.94 19.70
N LEU A 90 7.31 -15.20 19.04
CA LEU A 90 6.24 -14.46 19.72
C LEU A 90 5.14 -15.40 20.23
N PRO A 91 4.52 -15.11 21.39
CA PRO A 91 3.44 -15.93 21.93
C PRO A 91 2.22 -15.94 20.99
N LEU A 92 1.63 -17.12 20.79
CA LEU A 92 0.47 -17.35 19.91
C LEU A 92 -0.65 -16.30 19.99
N PRO A 93 -1.11 -15.85 21.18
CA PRO A 93 -2.17 -14.84 21.26
C PRO A 93 -1.75 -13.47 20.72
N LEU A 94 -0.49 -13.09 20.87
CA LEU A 94 0.05 -11.84 20.33
C LEU A 94 0.25 -11.93 18.81
N ALA A 95 0.73 -13.08 18.32
CA ALA A 95 0.86 -13.34 16.89
C ALA A 95 -0.50 -13.36 16.17
N ALA A 96 -1.53 -13.94 16.79
CA ALA A 96 -2.90 -13.96 16.26
C ALA A 96 -3.53 -12.56 16.25
N SER A 97 -3.32 -11.79 17.31
CA SER A 97 -3.79 -10.40 17.35
C SER A 97 -3.08 -9.56 16.28
N ALA A 98 -1.74 -9.66 16.16
CA ALA A 98 -0.99 -8.96 15.12
C ALA A 98 -1.43 -9.36 13.71
N GLY A 99 -1.63 -10.66 13.47
CA GLY A 99 -2.14 -11.17 12.19
C GLY A 99 -3.52 -10.65 11.82
N LEU A 100 -4.41 -10.46 12.79
CA LEU A 100 -5.77 -9.95 12.54
C LEU A 100 -5.82 -8.41 12.40
N HIS A 101 -5.00 -7.69 13.18
CA HIS A 101 -4.96 -6.22 13.17
C HIS A 101 -4.20 -5.64 11.97
N LEU A 102 -3.23 -6.37 11.43
CA LEU A 102 -2.39 -5.92 10.32
C LEU A 102 -2.80 -6.50 8.97
N ALA A 103 -3.67 -7.51 8.92
CA ALA A 103 -4.25 -8.05 7.68
C ALA A 103 -5.20 -7.05 7.02
#